data_AF-A0A917A7F4-F1
#
_entry.id   AF-A0A917A7F4-F1
#
_cell.length_a   1.000
_cell.length_b   1.000
_cell.length_c   1.000
_cell.angle_alpha   90.00
_cell.angle_beta   90.00
_cell.angle_gamma   90.00
#
_symmetry.space_group_name_H-M   'P 1'
#
loop_
_entity.id
_entity.type
_entity.pdbx_description
1 polymer ?
#
loop_
_entity_poly.entity_id
_entity_poly.type
_entity_poly.pdbx_seq_one_letter_code
_entity_poly.pdbx_strand_id
1 'polypeptide(L)'
;MGSGVFYHEQARFDGEWISVKCNGRPETKKINGVLRLKNSDGLGPRLRFEPIEVARGHADLSLDQLRQCYSPDGKFRAATRTPEETDNDQD
;
A
#
# COMPACT_ATOMS: atom_id res chain seq x y z
N MET A 1 14.92 -2.01 12.09
CA MET A 1 14.24 -2.44 10.85
C MET A 1 12.75 -2.45 11.15
N GLY A 2 11.96 -1.61 10.49
CA GLY A 2 10.51 -1.52 10.72
C GLY A 2 9.85 -2.84 10.34
N SER A 3 9.31 -3.55 11.33
CA SER A 3 8.70 -4.89 11.22
C SER A 3 7.24 -4.88 10.77
N GLY A 4 6.78 -3.78 10.17
CA GLY A 4 5.40 -3.63 9.69
C GLY A 4 5.12 -4.45 8.44
N VAL A 5 3.86 -4.89 8.29
CA VAL A 5 3.35 -5.52 7.06
C VAL A 5 2.82 -4.41 6.16
N PHE A 6 3.17 -4.42 4.88
CA PHE A 6 2.72 -3.42 3.91
C PHE A 6 1.90 -4.07 2.81
N TYR A 7 0.89 -3.33 2.35
CA TYR A 7 0.01 -3.65 1.25
C TYR A 7 0.21 -2.66 0.10
N HIS A 8 0.34 -3.16 -1.13
CA HIS A 8 0.32 -2.35 -2.34
C HIS A 8 -0.30 -3.10 -3.50
N GLU A 9 -0.70 -2.36 -4.53
CA GLU A 9 -1.06 -2.94 -5.82
C GLU A 9 -0.04 -2.56 -6.88
N GLN A 10 0.40 -3.55 -7.65
CA GLN A 10 1.38 -3.37 -8.72
C GLN A 10 0.84 -3.86 -10.07
N ALA A 11 1.24 -3.18 -11.14
CA ALA A 11 0.86 -3.53 -12.49
C ALA A 11 1.65 -4.75 -12.98
N ARG A 12 0.95 -5.71 -13.58
CA ARG A 12 1.51 -6.79 -14.39
C ARG A 12 1.78 -6.32 -15.83
N PHE A 13 2.46 -7.16 -16.60
CA PHE A 13 2.78 -6.91 -18.01
C PHE A 13 1.54 -6.80 -18.90
N ASP A 14 0.46 -7.48 -18.55
CA ASP A 14 -0.86 -7.43 -19.20
C ASP A 14 -1.68 -6.17 -18.81
N GLY A 15 -1.17 -5.35 -17.89
CA GLY A 15 -1.86 -4.16 -17.39
C GLY A 15 -2.80 -4.43 -16.21
N GLU A 16 -2.98 -5.68 -15.76
CA GLU A 16 -3.76 -5.99 -14.57
C GLU A 16 -3.06 -5.50 -13.29
N TRP A 17 -3.86 -5.05 -12.32
CA TRP A 17 -3.37 -4.67 -10.99
C TRP A 17 -3.51 -5.85 -10.03
N ILE A 18 -2.37 -6.29 -9.47
CA ILE A 18 -2.37 -7.35 -8.47
C ILE A 18 -2.05 -6.83 -7.08
N SER A 19 -2.75 -7.40 -6.11
CA SER A 19 -2.54 -7.18 -4.68
C SER A 19 -1.28 -7.89 -4.19
N VAL A 20 -0.45 -7.18 -3.42
CA VAL A 20 0.79 -7.70 -2.84
C VAL A 20 0.85 -7.34 -1.36
N LYS A 21 1.33 -8.29 -0.55
CA LYS A 21 1.64 -8.15 0.87
C LYS A 21 3.13 -8.41 1.07
N CYS A 22 3.82 -7.52 1.76
CA CYS A 22 5.25 -7.65 2.03
C CYS A 22 5.60 -7.25 3.46
N ASN A 23 6.73 -7.75 3.95
CA ASN A 23 7.27 -7.39 5.26
C ASN A 23 8.29 -6.26 5.08
N GLY A 24 8.17 -5.21 5.88
CA GLY A 24 8.95 -3.99 5.75
C GLY A 24 8.44 -3.09 4.62
N ARG A 25 8.67 -1.80 4.76
CA ARG A 25 8.21 -0.80 3.79
C ARG A 25 9.01 -0.95 2.49
N PRO A 26 8.37 -1.24 1.35
CA PRO A 26 9.08 -1.28 0.08
C PRO A 26 9.50 0.14 -0.34
N GLU A 27 10.70 0.25 -0.91
CA GLU A 27 11.17 1.52 -1.48
C GLU A 27 10.41 1.83 -2.77
N THR A 28 10.00 3.09 -2.92
CA THR A 28 9.28 3.58 -4.10
C THR A 28 9.99 4.76 -4.73
N LYS A 29 9.74 4.97 -6.03
CA LYS A 29 10.24 6.14 -6.76
C LYS A 29 9.19 6.63 -7.75
N LYS A 30 8.93 7.93 -7.74
CA LYS A 30 8.04 8.61 -8.69
C LYS A 30 8.85 9.19 -9.85
N ILE A 31 8.50 8.84 -11.09
CA ILE A 31 9.19 9.28 -12.31
C ILE A 31 8.12 9.71 -13.31
N ASN A 32 8.19 10.96 -13.77
CA ASN A 32 7.23 11.55 -14.72
C ASN A 32 5.77 11.32 -14.28
N GLY A 33 5.49 11.51 -12.99
CA GLY A 33 4.15 11.32 -12.42
C GLY A 33 3.79 9.86 -12.10
N VAL A 34 4.55 8.87 -12.57
CA VAL A 34 4.27 7.44 -12.37
C VAL A 34 5.01 6.93 -11.15
N LEU A 35 4.29 6.33 -10.20
CA LEU A 35 4.87 5.65 -9.05
C LEU A 35 5.36 4.26 -9.44
N ARG A 36 6.58 3.88 -9.04
CA ARG A 36 7.17 2.56 -9.29
C ARG A 36 7.86 2.01 -8.06
N LEU A 37 7.89 0.69 -7.95
CA LEU A 37 8.72 -0.02 -6.98
C LEU A 37 10.19 0.17 -7.33
N LYS A 38 11.05 0.39 -6.33
CA LYS A 38 12.50 0.44 -6.50
C LYS A 38 13.09 -0.88 -6.03
N ASN A 39 13.76 -1.58 -6.94
CA ASN A 39 14.44 -2.85 -6.67
C ASN A 39 15.95 -2.65 -6.75
N SER A 40 16.72 -3.67 -6.35
CA SER A 40 18.18 -3.74 -6.54
C SER A 40 18.61 -3.45 -7.97
N ASP A 41 17.84 -3.96 -8.94
CA ASP A 41 18.12 -3.88 -10.38
C ASP A 41 17.58 -2.61 -11.04
N GLY A 42 17.04 -1.66 -10.24
CA GLY A 42 16.51 -0.39 -10.72
C GLY A 42 15.02 -0.23 -10.46
N LEU A 43 14.21 -0.06 -11.52
CA LEU A 43 12.79 0.25 -11.41
C LEU A 43 11.94 -0.97 -11.73
N GLY A 44 11.14 -1.39 -10.75
CA GLY A 44 10.19 -2.46 -10.86
C GLY A 44 8.85 -2.03 -11.47
N PRO A 45 7.77 -2.78 -11.16
CA PRO A 45 6.45 -2.51 -11.69
C PRO A 45 5.92 -1.15 -11.22
N ARG A 46 4.93 -0.63 -11.97
CA ARG A 46 4.17 0.54 -11.53
C ARG A 46 3.35 0.19 -10.31
N LEU A 47 3.23 1.12 -9.38
CA LEU A 47 2.36 1.01 -8.23
C LEU A 47 1.12 1.88 -8.45
N ARG A 48 -0.03 1.37 -8.00
CA ARG A 48 -1.29 2.10 -8.11
C ARG A 48 -1.39 3.24 -7.10
N PHE A 49 -0.75 3.07 -5.94
CA PHE A 49 -0.71 4.00 -4.81
C PHE A 49 0.56 3.71 -3.97
N GLU A 50 0.90 4.63 -3.06
CA GLU A 50 2.00 4.43 -2.11
C GLU A 50 1.73 3.23 -1.19
N PRO A 51 2.71 2.36 -0.90
CA PRO A 51 2.55 1.23 -0.01
C PRO A 51 1.95 1.65 1.34
N ILE A 52 0.87 0.97 1.72
CA ILE A 52 0.11 1.26 2.94
C ILE A 52 0.57 0.29 4.03
N GLU A 53 0.88 0.81 5.21
CA GLU A 53 1.12 -0.04 6.37
C GLU A 53 -0.19 -0.69 6.83
N VAL A 54 -0.22 -2.01 6.86
CA VAL A 54 -1.36 -2.80 7.28
C VAL A 54 -1.46 -2.74 8.79
N ALA A 55 -2.67 -2.47 9.31
CA ALA A 55 -2.91 -2.45 10.74
C ALA A 55 -2.54 -3.81 11.36
N ARG A 56 -2.01 -3.82 12.59
CA ARG A 56 -1.53 -5.05 13.24
C ARG A 56 -2.58 -6.17 13.28
N GLY A 57 -3.85 -5.85 13.52
CA GLY A 57 -4.96 -6.81 13.51
C GLY A 57 -5.35 -7.32 12.12
N HIS A 58 -4.81 -6.74 11.06
CA HIS A 58 -5.06 -7.10 9.66
C HIS A 58 -3.89 -7.87 9.02
N ALA A 59 -2.80 -8.11 9.76
CA ALA A 59 -1.59 -8.76 9.25
C ALA A 59 -1.87 -10.16 8.64
N ASP A 60 -2.80 -10.90 9.24
CA ASP A 60 -3.19 -12.25 8.85
C ASP A 60 -4.31 -12.29 7.79
N LEU A 61 -4.84 -11.14 7.36
CA LEU A 61 -5.83 -11.10 6.29
C LEU A 61 -5.25 -11.62 4.97
N SER A 62 -6.12 -12.25 4.19
CA SER A 62 -5.84 -12.64 2.81
C SER A 62 -5.67 -11.41 1.90
N LEU A 63 -5.05 -11.60 0.74
CA LEU A 63 -4.89 -10.52 -0.24
C LEU A 63 -6.22 -9.95 -0.73
N ASP A 64 -7.25 -10.78 -0.88
CA ASP A 64 -8.60 -10.32 -1.27
C ASP A 64 -9.21 -9.45 -0.18
N GLN A 65 -9.16 -9.88 1.09
CA GLN A 65 -9.63 -9.08 2.22
C GLN A 65 -8.86 -7.76 2.35
N LEU A 66 -7.53 -7.79 2.21
CA LEU A 66 -6.72 -6.58 2.20
C LEU A 66 -7.07 -5.66 1.04
N ARG A 67 -7.39 -6.20 -0.14
CA ARG A 67 -7.89 -5.42 -1.28
C ARG A 67 -9.21 -4.74 -0.94
N GLN A 68 -10.16 -5.45 -0.32
CA GLN A 68 -11.43 -4.85 0.10
C GLN A 68 -11.24 -3.72 1.12
N CYS A 69 -10.18 -3.78 1.94
CA CYS A 69 -9.87 -2.76 2.94
C CYS A 69 -9.07 -1.58 2.40
N TYR A 70 -8.00 -1.82 1.64
CA TYR A 70 -6.95 -0.84 1.37
C TYR A 70 -6.81 -0.45 -0.10
N SER A 71 -7.45 -1.18 -1.03
CA SER A 71 -7.44 -0.80 -2.44
C SER A 71 -8.30 0.45 -2.67
N PRO A 72 -7.98 1.30 -3.67
CA PRO A 72 -8.85 2.39 -4.10
C PRO A 72 -10.27 1.91 -4.50
N ASP A 73 -10.36 0.68 -5.03
CA ASP A 73 -11.62 0.04 -5.40
C ASP A 73 -12.21 -0.81 -4.26
N GLY A 74 -11.57 -0.82 -3.09
CA GLY A 74 -12.01 -1.59 -1.93
C GLY A 74 -13.34 -1.08 -1.39
N LYS A 75 -14.17 -2.01 -0.90
CA LYS A 75 -15.51 -1.70 -0.36
C LYS A 75 -15.46 -1.04 1.01
N PHE A 76 -14.54 -1.45 1.87
CA PHE A 76 -14.51 -1.03 3.27
C PHE A 76 -13.65 0.20 3.49
N ARG A 77 -12.74 0.50 2.55
CA ARG A 77 -11.82 1.65 2.60
C ARG A 77 -11.36 1.93 4.02
N ALA A 78 -10.75 0.92 4.65
CA ALA A 78 -10.11 1.07 5.95
C ALA A 78 -9.11 2.20 5.77
N ALA A 79 -9.52 3.38 6.23
CA ALA A 79 -8.87 4.62 5.88
C ALA A 79 -7.39 4.46 6.19
N THR A 80 -6.56 4.71 5.19
CA THR A 80 -5.20 5.16 5.47
C THR A 80 -5.38 6.31 6.46
N ARG A 81 -5.02 6.11 7.74
CA ARG A 81 -4.79 7.24 8.63
C ARG A 81 -3.71 8.06 7.94
N THR A 82 -4.12 9.04 7.16
CA THR A 82 -3.29 10.21 6.91
C THR A 82 -2.95 10.75 8.30
N PRO A 83 -1.67 11.04 8.60
CA PRO A 83 -1.28 11.62 9.89
C PRO A 83 -1.80 13.06 10.11
N GLU A 84 -2.93 13.46 9.52
CA GLU A 84 -3.58 14.77 9.64
C GLU A 84 -4.91 14.70 10.42
N GLU A 85 -5.00 13.82 11.42
CA GLU A 85 -6.02 13.94 12.46
C GLU A 85 -5.35 13.87 13.83
N THR A 86 -4.47 14.85 14.08
CA THR A 86 -4.16 15.28 15.45
C THR A 86 -5.20 16.32 15.87
N ASP A 87 -5.78 16.08 17.04
CA ASP A 87 -6.30 17.09 17.97
C ASP A 87 -7.39 18.05 17.47
N ASN A 88 -8.64 17.75 17.82
CA ASN A 88 -9.56 18.74 18.37
C ASN A 88 -10.78 18.03 18.96
N ASP A 89 -10.59 17.46 20.16
CA ASP A 89 -11.69 17.24 21.09
C ASP A 89 -11.27 17.86 22.43
N GLN A 90 -11.31 19.19 22.45
CA GLN A 90 -11.48 19.99 23.66
C GLN A 90 -12.77 20.79 23.49
N ASP A 91 -13.85 20.36 24.13
CA ASP A 91 -14.60 21.11 25.15
C ASP A 91 -15.70 20.21 25.76
#